data_AF-A0A7K8ZFQ8-F1
#
_entry.id   AF-A0A7K8ZFQ8-F1
#
_cell.length_a   1.000
_cell.length_b   1.000
_cell.length_c   1.000
_cell.angle_alpha   90.00
_cell.angle_beta   90.00
_cell.angle_gamma   90.00
#
_symmetry.space_group_name_H-M   'P 1'
#
loop_
_entity.id
_entity.type
_entity.pdbx_description
1 polymer ?
#
loop_
_entity_poly.entity_id
_entity_poly.type
_entity_poly.pdbx_seq_one_letter_code
_entity_poly.pdbx_strand_id
1 'polypeptide(L)'
;MRTKMRLLGFRGAAVKPLNEEAAAELGAELLGEALVFGVGGLCLYLEYLRQAGQSRRREEQLEQSLSHLRGAIERLQGELEELRARGGQGHAPPGEGREEGGAGRAHNGGGH
;
A
#
# COMPACT_ATOMS: atom_id res chain seq x y z
N MET A 1 53.99 -29.87 -12.80
CA MET A 1 52.61 -30.04 -13.32
C MET A 1 52.53 -30.50 -14.80
N ARG A 2 53.54 -31.19 -15.37
CA ARG A 2 53.56 -31.54 -16.81
C ARG A 2 53.12 -32.98 -17.15
N THR A 3 53.11 -33.88 -16.16
CA THR A 3 52.86 -35.31 -16.40
C THR A 3 51.38 -35.66 -16.57
N LYS A 4 50.48 -34.96 -15.86
CA LYS A 4 49.03 -35.21 -15.92
C LYS A 4 48.41 -34.86 -17.28
N MET A 5 48.93 -33.85 -17.98
CA MET A 5 48.41 -33.41 -19.28
C MET A 5 48.73 -34.39 -20.41
N ARG A 6 49.81 -35.18 -20.28
CA ARG A 6 50.21 -36.18 -21.29
C ARG A 6 49.38 -37.48 -21.22
N LEU A 7 48.79 -37.77 -20.06
CA LEU A 7 48.01 -38.99 -19.84
C LEU A 7 46.59 -38.90 -20.42
N LEU A 8 46.04 -37.69 -20.55
CA LEU A 8 44.68 -37.45 -21.10
C LEU A 8 44.68 -37.16 -22.63
N GLY A 9 45.78 -37.39 -23.35
CA GLY A 9 45.81 -37.23 -24.82
C GLY A 9 45.75 -35.79 -25.32
N PHE A 10 45.66 -34.78 -24.45
CA PHE A 10 45.79 -33.38 -24.82
C PHE A 10 47.26 -33.06 -25.14
N ARG A 11 47.68 -33.35 -26.38
CA ARG A 11 48.80 -32.63 -27.01
C ARG A 11 48.41 -31.17 -26.93
N GLY A 12 49.14 -30.40 -26.13
CA GLY A 12 48.82 -29.01 -25.81
C GLY A 12 48.27 -28.32 -27.03
N ALA A 13 46.96 -28.08 -27.03
CA ALA A 13 46.35 -27.24 -28.04
C ALA A 13 47.13 -25.94 -27.95
N ALA A 14 47.80 -25.57 -29.05
CA ALA A 14 48.38 -24.26 -29.18
C ALA A 14 47.20 -23.29 -29.05
N VAL A 15 46.97 -22.80 -27.83
CA VAL A 15 46.05 -21.71 -27.61
C VAL A 15 46.65 -20.57 -28.41
N LYS A 16 46.06 -20.32 -29.58
CA LYS A 16 46.35 -19.16 -30.38
C LYS A 16 46.25 -17.97 -29.42
N PRO A 17 47.31 -17.15 -29.26
CA PRO A 17 47.22 -15.98 -28.39
C PRO A 17 45.96 -15.24 -28.80
N LEU A 18 45.06 -15.03 -27.82
CA LEU A 18 43.81 -14.34 -28.04
C LEU A 18 44.15 -13.02 -28.73
N ASN A 19 43.39 -12.66 -29.76
CA ASN A 19 43.54 -11.39 -30.44
C ASN A 19 43.31 -10.29 -29.41
N GLU A 20 44.38 -9.73 -28.81
CA GLU A 20 44.30 -8.76 -27.71
C GLU A 20 43.41 -7.57 -28.08
N GLU A 21 43.39 -7.27 -29.38
CA GLU A 21 42.52 -6.30 -30.03
C GLU A 21 41.03 -6.61 -29.84
N ALA A 22 40.61 -7.86 -30.03
CA ALA A 22 39.21 -8.28 -29.86
C ALA A 22 38.78 -8.33 -28.39
N ALA A 23 39.69 -8.69 -27.49
CA ALA A 23 39.41 -8.66 -26.04
C ALA A 23 39.31 -7.22 -25.51
N ALA A 24 40.11 -6.30 -26.05
CA ALA A 24 40.06 -4.88 -25.73
C ALA A 24 38.76 -4.23 -26.24
N GLU A 25 38.33 -4.56 -27.46
CA GLU A 25 37.09 -4.05 -28.04
C GLU A 25 35.85 -4.51 -27.25
N LEU A 26 35.75 -5.82 -26.97
CA LEU A 26 34.65 -6.37 -26.17
C LEU A 26 34.65 -5.84 -24.72
N GLY A 27 35.85 -5.64 -24.15
CA GLY A 27 36.03 -5.07 -22.83
C GLY A 27 35.59 -3.60 -22.77
N ALA A 28 35.87 -2.82 -23.82
CA ALA A 28 35.45 -1.43 -23.91
C ALA A 28 33.92 -1.30 -24.02
N GLU A 29 33.27 -2.17 -24.79
CA GLU A 29 31.80 -2.22 -24.91
C GLU A 29 31.15 -2.52 -23.56
N LEU A 30 31.58 -3.59 -22.89
CA LEU A 30 31.06 -3.97 -21.58
C LEU A 30 31.32 -2.91 -20.50
N LEU A 31 32.49 -2.24 -20.54
CA LEU A 31 32.82 -1.19 -19.58
C LEU A 31 31.93 0.05 -19.82
N GLY A 32 31.66 0.39 -21.09
CA GLY A 32 30.72 1.43 -21.47
C GLY A 32 29.30 1.14 -20.98
N GLU A 33 28.79 -0.06 -21.23
CA GLU A 33 27.47 -0.49 -20.76
C GLU A 33 27.38 -0.47 -19.23
N ALA A 34 28.40 -0.99 -18.54
CA ALA A 34 28.45 -0.99 -17.08
C ALA A 34 28.49 0.43 -16.48
N LEU A 35 29.15 1.39 -17.15
CA LEU A 35 29.16 2.79 -16.74
C LEU A 35 27.79 3.43 -16.90
N VAL A 36 27.14 3.23 -18.05
CA VAL A 36 25.80 3.79 -18.32
C VAL A 36 24.77 3.22 -17.34
N PHE A 37 24.77 1.90 -17.14
CA PHE A 37 23.90 1.27 -16.16
C PHE A 37 24.24 1.65 -14.73
N GLY A 38 25.53 1.81 -14.41
CA GLY A 38 25.98 2.24 -13.10
C GLY A 38 25.49 3.64 -12.75
N VAL A 39 25.70 4.62 -13.65
CA VAL A 39 25.25 6.00 -13.44
C VAL A 39 23.72 6.09 -13.44
N GLY A 40 23.05 5.44 -14.39
CA GLY A 40 21.58 5.43 -14.46
C GLY A 40 20.95 4.77 -13.23
N GLY A 41 21.47 3.61 -12.82
CA GLY A 41 21.05 2.89 -11.63
C GLY A 41 21.32 3.67 -10.35
N LEU A 42 22.47 4.34 -10.25
CA LEU A 42 22.80 5.19 -9.11
C LEU A 42 21.85 6.39 -9.01
N CYS A 43 21.55 7.07 -10.12
CA CYS A 43 20.58 8.17 -10.14
C CYS A 43 19.20 7.73 -9.66
N LEU A 44 18.70 6.59 -10.16
CA LEU A 44 17.43 6.01 -9.72
C LEU A 44 17.44 5.63 -8.24
N TYR A 45 18.53 5.03 -7.77
CA TYR A 45 18.68 4.63 -6.37
C TYR A 45 18.69 5.84 -5.44
N LEU A 46 19.43 6.90 -5.79
CA LEU A 46 19.46 8.13 -5.00
C LEU A 46 18.10 8.82 -4.96
N GLU A 47 17.39 8.87 -6.09
CA GLU A 47 16.02 9.39 -6.12
C GLU A 47 15.07 8.54 -5.26
N TYR A 48 15.22 7.21 -5.28
CA TYR A 48 14.45 6.32 -4.41
C TYR A 48 14.72 6.59 -2.93
N LEU A 49 15.99 6.74 -2.52
CA LEU A 49 16.34 7.12 -1.14
C LEU A 49 15.72 8.45 -0.74
N ARG A 50 15.78 9.43 -1.65
CA ARG A 50 15.20 10.76 -1.45
C ARG A 50 13.68 10.68 -1.29
N GLN A 51 13.00 9.90 -2.12
CA GLN A 51 11.56 9.70 -2.08
C GLN A 51 11.12 8.90 -0.85
N ALA A 52 11.87 7.88 -0.44
CA ALA A 52 11.58 7.07 0.74
C ALA A 52 11.55 7.93 2.03
N GLY A 53 12.43 8.93 2.14
CA GLY A 53 12.40 9.91 3.22
C GLY A 53 11.18 10.84 3.17
N GLN A 54 10.69 11.17 1.97
CA GLN A 54 9.49 11.99 1.80
C GLN A 54 8.19 11.21 1.99
N SER A 55 8.15 9.91 1.66
CA SER A 55 6.96 9.08 1.83
C SER A 55 6.48 9.04 3.28
N ARG A 56 7.39 8.99 4.25
CA ARG A 56 7.04 9.06 5.68
C ARG A 56 6.31 10.35 6.04
N ARG A 57 6.81 11.50 5.53
CA ARG A 57 6.17 12.80 5.75
C ARG A 57 4.80 12.89 5.07
N ARG A 58 4.64 12.25 3.90
CA ARG A 58 3.35 12.20 3.19
C ARG A 58 2.35 11.34 3.94
N GLU A 59 2.77 10.21 4.50
CA GLU A 59 1.92 9.38 5.37
C GLU A 59 1.47 10.15 6.61
N GLU A 60 2.40 10.81 7.31
CA GLU A 60 2.09 11.64 8.48
C GLU A 60 1.08 12.75 8.13
N GLN A 61 1.25 13.43 6.98
CA GLN A 61 0.31 14.44 6.51
C GLN A 61 -1.07 13.87 6.15
N LEU A 62 -1.11 12.67 5.54
CA LEU A 62 -2.36 11.98 5.25
C LEU A 62 -3.09 11.61 6.54
N GLU A 63 -2.38 11.04 7.51
CA GLU A 63 -2.92 10.62 8.79
C GLU A 63 -3.46 11.83 9.59
N GLN A 64 -2.70 12.94 9.62
CA GLN A 64 -3.16 14.20 10.19
C GLN A 64 -4.43 14.70 9.50
N SER A 65 -4.47 14.69 8.17
CA SER A 65 -5.65 15.11 7.41
C SER A 65 -6.87 14.24 7.73
N LEU A 66 -6.70 12.91 7.76
CA LEU A 66 -7.76 11.97 8.13
C LEU A 66 -8.27 12.20 9.56
N SER A 67 -7.35 12.41 10.51
CA SER A 67 -7.71 12.70 11.90
C SER A 67 -8.52 13.99 12.02
N HIS A 68 -8.13 15.04 11.27
CA HIS A 68 -8.82 16.31 11.24
C HIS A 68 -10.23 16.17 10.64
N LEU A 69 -10.37 15.48 9.50
CA LEU A 69 -11.68 15.22 8.91
C LEU A 69 -12.59 14.43 9.87
N ARG A 70 -12.04 13.41 10.55
CA ARG A 70 -12.81 12.61 11.51
C ARG A 70 -13.31 13.47 12.69
N GLY A 71 -12.45 14.30 13.27
CA GLY A 71 -12.84 15.22 14.33
C GLY A 71 -13.88 16.26 13.86
N ALA A 72 -13.76 16.74 12.62
CA ALA A 72 -14.76 17.63 12.04
C ALA A 72 -16.12 16.95 11.88
N ILE A 73 -16.15 15.69 11.45
CA ILE A 73 -17.38 14.89 11.35
C ILE A 73 -18.00 14.68 12.73
N GLU A 74 -17.22 14.27 13.74
CA GLU A 74 -17.69 14.05 15.11
C GLU A 74 -18.28 15.34 15.70
N ARG A 75 -17.62 16.48 15.48
CA ARG A 75 -18.12 17.79 15.90
C ARG A 75 -19.45 18.14 15.21
N LEU A 76 -19.52 17.97 13.88
CA LEU A 76 -20.74 18.24 13.12
C LEU A 76 -21.89 17.33 13.56
N GLN A 77 -21.61 16.05 13.87
CA GLN A 77 -22.59 15.13 14.42
C GLN A 77 -23.11 15.60 15.79
N GLY A 78 -22.20 16.03 16.68
CA GLY A 78 -22.58 16.59 17.98
C GLY A 78 -23.43 17.87 17.85
N GLU A 79 -23.05 18.79 16.96
CA GLU A 79 -23.83 20.01 16.69
C GLU A 79 -25.24 19.64 16.15
N LEU A 80 -25.35 18.65 15.26
CA LEU A 80 -26.64 18.15 14.77
C LEU A 80 -27.49 17.53 15.89
N GLU A 81 -26.89 16.76 16.79
CA GLU A 81 -27.58 16.18 17.94
C GLU A 81 -28.08 17.26 18.91
N GLU A 82 -27.28 18.28 19.20
CA GLU A 82 -27.69 19.43 20.03
C GLU A 82 -28.85 20.22 19.39
N LEU A 83 -28.75 20.49 18.07
CA LEU A 83 -29.82 21.12 17.31
C LEU A 83 -31.09 20.28 17.32
N ARG A 84 -30.98 18.95 17.19
CA ARG A 84 -32.12 18.03 17.27
C ARG A 84 -32.71 17.95 18.67
N ALA A 85 -31.88 17.99 19.72
CA ALA A 85 -32.35 18.03 21.10
C ALA A 85 -33.10 19.33 21.39
N ARG A 86 -32.61 20.48 20.89
CA ARG A 86 -33.33 21.76 20.94
C ARG A 86 -34.61 21.76 20.12
N GLY A 87 -34.57 21.22 18.89
CA GLY A 87 -35.74 21.14 18.00
C GLY A 87 -36.80 20.15 18.46
N GLY A 88 -36.39 19.04 19.09
CA GLY A 88 -37.26 18.02 19.67
C GLY A 88 -38.00 18.50 20.92
N GLN A 89 -37.46 19.49 21.65
CA GLN A 89 -38.19 20.20 22.70
C GLN A 89 -39.32 21.10 22.16
N GLY A 90 -39.36 21.35 20.84
CA GLY A 90 -40.40 22.13 20.17
C GLY A 90 -41.45 21.31 19.38
N HIS A 91 -41.33 19.99 19.31
CA HIS A 91 -42.27 19.15 18.57
C HIS A 91 -42.63 17.88 19.36
N ALA A 92 -43.57 18.05 20.30
CA ALA A 92 -44.40 16.94 20.74
C ALA A 92 -45.23 16.46 19.53
N PRO A 93 -45.21 15.16 19.16
CA PRO A 93 -46.13 14.65 18.15
C PRO A 93 -47.58 14.86 18.64
N PRO A 94 -48.50 15.37 17.80
CA PRO A 94 -49.89 15.51 18.18
C PRO A 94 -50.47 14.12 18.45
N GLY A 95 -51.20 14.00 19.56
CA GLY A 95 -51.65 12.73 20.11
C GLY A 95 -52.37 11.84 19.11
N GLU A 96 -51.95 10.57 19.09
CA GLU A 96 -52.80 9.49 18.62
C GLU A 96 -53.85 9.21 19.67
N GLY A 97 -55.10 9.25 19.22
CA GLY A 97 -56.30 9.27 20.05
C GLY A 97 -56.46 8.04 20.93
N ARG A 98 -57.09 8.30 22.07
CA ARG A 98 -57.96 7.36 22.76
C ARG A 98 -58.86 6.66 21.75
N GLU A 99 -58.81 5.34 21.71
CA GLU A 99 -60.01 4.53 21.57
C GLU A 99 -60.10 3.60 22.79
N GLU A 100 -60.95 4.02 23.73
CA GLU A 100 -61.56 3.13 24.71
C GLU A 100 -62.68 2.34 24.03
N GLY A 101 -62.80 1.05 24.34
CA GLY A 101 -64.10 0.37 24.33
C GLY A 101 -64.14 -0.96 23.60
N GLY A 102 -64.10 -2.07 24.36
CA GLY A 102 -64.45 -3.38 23.79
C GLY A 102 -64.17 -4.57 24.71
N ALA A 103 -64.90 -4.67 25.82
CA ALA A 103 -64.93 -5.86 26.65
C ALA A 103 -65.36 -7.11 25.85
N GLY A 104 -64.60 -8.21 25.95
CA GLY A 104 -64.86 -9.47 25.23
C GLY A 104 -64.23 -10.70 25.90
N ARG A 105 -64.73 -11.02 27.09
CA ARG A 105 -64.92 -12.36 27.70
C ARG A 105 -64.20 -13.60 27.09
N ALA A 106 -63.39 -14.22 27.95
CA ALA A 106 -63.01 -15.65 28.08
C ALA A 106 -63.62 -16.73 27.15
N HIS A 107 -62.75 -17.60 26.59
CA HIS A 107 -62.92 -19.08 26.46
C HIS A 107 -61.61 -19.70 25.89
N ASN A 108 -60.83 -20.49 26.64
CA ASN A 108 -60.79 -21.98 26.74
C ASN A 108 -60.19 -22.75 25.53
N GLY A 109 -59.31 -23.72 25.83
CA GLY A 109 -58.86 -24.85 25.00
C GLY A 109 -57.50 -24.60 24.34
N GLY A 110 -56.42 -25.36 24.55
CA GLY A 110 -56.29 -26.77 24.89
C GLY A 110 -55.84 -27.54 23.64
N GLY A 111 -54.65 -28.15 23.68
CA GLY A 111 -54.28 -29.25 22.77
C GLY A 111 -52.94 -29.11 22.04
N HIS A 112 -52.01 -29.96 22.48
CA HIS A 112 -50.97 -30.69 21.74
C HIS A 112 -49.99 -29.96 20.82
#